data_AF-F2SB02-F1
#
_entry.id   AF-F2SB02-F1
#
_cell.length_a   1.000
_cell.length_b   1.000
_cell.length_c   1.000
_cell.angle_alpha   90.00
_cell.angle_beta   90.00
_cell.angle_gamma   90.00
#
_symmetry.space_group_name_H-M   'P 1'
#
loop_
_entity.id
_entity.type
_entity.pdbx_description
1 polymer ?
#
loop_
_entity_poly.entity_id
_entity_poly.type
_entity_poly.pdbx_seq_one_letter_code
_entity_poly.pdbx_strand_id
1 'polypeptide(L)' 'ITSLLTIYSYSVTIISSAFASKTQPARHRMVYNLLKEEMAQEGGIHALQLKTRTPEEEEKAAKQ' A
#
# COMPACT_ATOMS: atom_id res chain seq x y z
N ILE A 1 19.42 6.06 -26.11
CA ILE A 1 19.27 7.08 -25.06
C ILE A 1 18.09 6.65 -24.22
N THR A 2 18.44 5.92 -23.16
CA THR A 2 17.68 5.55 -21.97
C THR A 2 16.15 5.51 -22.10
N SER A 3 15.67 4.27 -22.28
CA SER A 3 14.36 3.72 -21.94
C SER A 3 13.41 4.71 -21.27
N LEU A 4 12.27 4.91 -21.93
CA LEU A 4 11.16 5.75 -21.49
C LEU A 4 10.96 5.70 -19.98
N LEU A 5 11.09 6.87 -19.36
CA LEU A 5 10.73 7.22 -17.99
C LEU A 5 9.26 6.85 -17.74
N THR A 6 8.97 5.57 -17.55
CA THR A 6 7.62 5.10 -17.29
C THR A 6 7.46 5.05 -15.78
N ILE A 7 7.01 6.17 -15.22
CA ILE A 7 6.65 6.28 -13.80
C ILE A 7 5.33 5.53 -13.64
N TYR A 8 5.40 4.22 -13.45
CA TYR A 8 4.22 3.44 -13.09
C TYR A 8 3.88 3.71 -11.63
N SER A 9 2.71 4.33 -11.40
CA SER A 9 2.16 4.55 -10.07
C SER A 9 1.07 3.52 -9.79
N TYR A 10 1.24 2.75 -8.72
CA TYR A 10 0.28 1.73 -8.31
C TYR A 10 -0.42 2.17 -7.03
N SER A 11 -1.74 2.16 -7.04
CA SER A 11 -2.57 2.40 -5.84
C SER A 11 -3.07 1.08 -5.30
N VAL A 12 -2.76 0.79 -4.04
CA VAL A 12 -3.16 -0.45 -3.37
C VAL A 12 -3.98 -0.12 -2.13
N THR A 13 -5.17 -0.71 -2.04
CA THR A 13 -6.03 -0.63 -0.86
C THR A 13 -6.04 -1.98 -0.16
N ILE A 14 -5.67 -2.01 1.11
CA ILE A 14 -5.63 -3.23 1.93
C ILE A 14 -6.62 -3.07 3.08
N ILE A 15 -7.57 -4.00 3.15
CA ILE A 15 -8.58 -4.05 4.21
C ILE A 15 -8.23 -5.24 5.12
N SER A 16 -7.95 -4.98 6.39
CA SER A 16 -7.59 -6.04 7.35
C SER A 16 -7.86 -5.65 8.79
N SER A 17 -8.36 -6.60 9.59
CA SER A 17 -8.55 -6.44 11.03
C SER A 17 -7.22 -6.27 11.79
N ALA A 18 -6.09 -6.71 11.21
CA ALA A 18 -4.76 -6.54 11.79
C ALA A 18 -4.35 -5.06 11.96
N PHE A 19 -5.06 -4.14 11.29
CA PHE A 19 -4.83 -2.69 11.39
C PHE A 19 -5.61 -2.02 12.52
N ALA A 20 -6.58 -2.69 13.13
CA ALA A 20 -7.48 -2.09 14.13
C ALA A 20 -6.74 -1.54 15.36
N SER A 21 -5.69 -2.22 15.82
CA SER A 21 -4.90 -1.81 16.98
C SER A 21 -3.61 -1.07 16.61
N LYS A 22 -3.50 -0.52 15.38
CA LYS A 22 -2.27 0.11 14.88
C LYS A 22 -2.49 1.52 14.38
N THR A 23 -1.53 2.38 14.67
CA THR A 23 -1.46 3.75 14.11
C THR A 23 -1.13 3.72 12.62
N GLN A 24 -1.52 4.76 11.87
CA GLN A 24 -1.32 4.84 10.42
C GLN A 24 0.14 4.57 9.97
N PRO A 25 1.19 5.14 10.61
CA PRO A 25 2.58 4.85 10.23
C PRO A 25 2.97 3.38 10.48
N ALA A 26 2.42 2.76 11.53
CA ALA A 26 2.66 1.35 11.83
C ALA A 26 2.00 0.43 10.80
N ARG A 27 0.80 0.78 10.33
CA ARG A 27 0.12 0.08 9.22
C ARG A 27 0.97 0.15 7.95
N HIS A 28 1.47 1.34 7.60
CA HIS A 28 2.32 1.53 6.42
C HIS A 28 3.64 0.75 6.52
N ARG A 29 4.35 0.82 7.66
CA ARG A 29 5.59 0.07 7.87
C ARG A 29 5.39 -1.43 7.72
N MET A 30 4.29 -1.97 8.24
CA MET A 30 3.97 -3.39 8.10
C MET A 30 3.85 -3.81 6.63
N VAL A 31 3.13 -3.03 5.83
CA VAL A 31 2.94 -3.32 4.40
C VAL A 31 4.23 -3.11 3.61
N TYR A 32 4.97 -2.04 3.86
CA TYR A 32 6.26 -1.80 3.20
C TYR A 32 7.28 -2.89 3.52
N ASN A 33 7.30 -3.42 4.75
CA ASN A 33 8.18 -4.54 5.09
C ASN A 33 7.82 -5.82 4.32
N LEU A 34 6.52 -6.09 4.15
CA LEU A 34 6.03 -7.22 3.35
C LEU A 34 6.39 -7.08 1.87
N LEU A 35 6.27 -5.87 1.32
CA LEU A 35 6.52 -5.59 -0.10
C LEU A 35 7.98 -5.22 -0.40
N LYS A 36 8.85 -5.17 0.60
CA LYS A 36 10.23 -4.70 0.45
C LYS A 36 11.02 -5.54 -0.55
N GLU A 37 10.85 -6.85 -0.51
CA GLU A 37 11.53 -7.80 -1.39
C GLU A 37 11.04 -7.65 -2.84
N GLU A 38 9.73 -7.50 -3.02
CA GLU A 38 9.10 -7.25 -4.33
C GLU A 38 9.50 -5.89 -4.93
N MET A 39 9.64 -4.85 -4.09
CA MET A 39 10.11 -3.53 -4.52
C MET A 39 11.60 -3.50 -4.88
N ALA A 40 12.40 -4.42 -4.33
CA ALA A 40 13.85 -4.48 -4.56
C ALA A 40 14.23 -5.24 -5.84
N GLN A 41 13.27 -5.89 -6.51
CA GLN A 41 13.49 -6.55 -7.80
C GLN A 41 13.76 -5.52 -8.91
N GLU A 42 14.59 -5.89 -9.90
CA GLU A 42 14.83 -5.04 -11.08
C GLU A 42 13.52 -4.82 -11.85
N GLY A 43 13.10 -3.56 -11.96
CA GLY A 43 11.78 -3.18 -12.53
C GLY A 43 10.63 -3.15 -11.52
N GLY A 44 10.94 -3.25 -10.22
CA GLY A 44 9.96 -3.18 -9.13
C GLY A 44 9.21 -1.84 -9.03
N ILE A 45 8.17 -1.83 -8.21
CA ILE A 45 7.26 -0.68 -8.06
C ILE A 45 8.03 0.54 -7.53
N HIS A 46 8.21 1.56 -8.37
CA HIS A 46 8.92 2.79 -8.00
C HIS A 46 8.06 3.73 -7.13
N ALA A 47 6.73 3.67 -7.23
CA ALA A 47 5.82 4.46 -6.41
C ALA A 47 4.55 3.67 -6.06
N LEU A 48 4.33 3.45 -4.77
CA LEU A 48 3.15 2.77 -4.22
C LEU A 48 2.33 3.75 -3.37
N GLN A 49 1.12 4.06 -3.81
CA GLN A 49 0.14 4.76 -2.98
C GLN A 49 -0.64 3.72 -2.17
N LEU A 50 -0.38 3.67 -0.87
CA LEU A 50 -0.98 2.71 0.02
C LEU A 50 -2.16 3.33 0.79
N LYS A 51 -3.32 2.67 0.74
CA LYS A 51 -4.45 2.91 1.63
C LYS A 51 -4.64 1.69 2.52
N THR A 52 -4.56 1.88 3.84
CA THR A 52 -4.83 0.82 4.82
C THR A 52 -6.11 1.15 5.58
N ARG A 53 -7.04 0.18 5.61
CA ARG A 53 -8.33 0.32 6.28
C ARG A 53 -8.66 -0.94 7.07
N THR A 54 -9.43 -0.78 8.14
CA THR A 54 -10.09 -1.90 8.81
C THR A 54 -11.41 -2.24 8.10
N PRO A 55 -11.94 -3.47 8.24
CA PRO A 55 -13.25 -3.81 7.71
C PRO A 55 -14.35 -2.85 8.17
N GLU A 56 -14.31 -2.40 9.42
CA GLU A 56 -15.27 -1.47 10.00
C GLU A 56 -15.13 -0.05 9.41
N GLU A 57 -13.90 0.41 9.14
CA GLU A 57 -13.65 1.67 8.44
C GLU A 57 -14.15 1.62 6.99
N GLU A 58 -13.96 0.49 6.30
CA GLU A 58 -14.46 0.30 4.92
C GLU A 58 -15.99 0.28 4.88
N GLU A 59 -16.63 -0.43 5.80
CA GLU A 59 -18.09 -0.51 5.87
C GLU A 59 -18.72 0.87 6.16
N LYS A 60 -18.08 1.70 6.98
CA LYS A 60 -18.49 3.09 7.19
C LYS A 60 -18.32 3.95 5.93
N ALA A 61 -17.24 3.74 5.18
CA ALA A 61 -16.99 4.48 3.93
C ALA A 61 -17.97 4.09 2.81
N ALA A 62 -18.41 2.83 2.75
CA ALA A 62 -19.36 2.35 1.74
C ALA A 62 -20.82 2.78 2.01
N LYS A 63 -21.13 3.22 3.24
CA LYS A 63 -22.45 3.70 3.65
C LYS A 63 -22.63 5.22 3.51
N GLN A 64 -21.59 5.95 3.09
CA GLN A 64 -21.61 7.39 2.81
C GLN A 64 -21.72 7.65 1.31
#